data_AF-A0A842MM60-F1
#
_entry.id   AF-A0A842MM60-F1
#
_cell.length_a   1.000
_cell.length_b   1.000
_cell.length_c   1.000
_cell.angle_alpha   90.00
_cell.angle_beta   90.00
_cell.angle_gamma   90.00
#
_symmetry.space_group_name_H-M   'P 1'
#
loop_
_entity.id
_entity.type
_entity.pdbx_description
1 polymer ?
#
loop_
_entity_poly.entity_id
_entity_poly.type
_entity_poly.pdbx_seq_one_letter_code
_entity_poly.pdbx_strand_id
1 'polypeptide(L)'
;MVISAYLLVESASYLAVAFGIPPVVVGETIIAFGTSLPELVTSVNSVQRGHLDLALGNIIGSCFTNTTLILGATLVSSPFTLNMMAFTNLVIFSIIINLMLWYFLSSEKISWREGVVLLFLYVIFMISSFSGYKA
;
A
#
# COMPACT_ATOMS: atom_id res chain seq x y z
N MET A 1 11.51 3.71 17.56
CA MET A 1 10.58 3.40 16.44
C MET A 1 9.20 4.00 16.67
N VAL A 2 8.50 3.75 17.78
CA VAL A 2 7.13 4.29 18.00
C VAL A 2 7.06 5.82 17.98
N ILE A 3 7.93 6.51 18.73
CA ILE A 3 7.99 7.98 18.77
C ILE A 3 8.34 8.57 17.39
N SER A 4 9.27 7.94 16.68
CA SER A 4 9.68 8.34 15.33
C SER A 4 8.53 8.21 14.34
N ALA A 5 7.77 7.11 14.38
CA ALA A 5 6.62 6.90 13.51
C ALA A 5 5.50 7.90 13.79
N TYR A 6 5.22 8.19 15.07
CA TYR A 6 4.22 9.19 15.47
C TYR A 6 4.59 10.58 14.95
N LEU A 7 5.83 11.03 15.20
CA LEU A 7 6.33 12.32 14.71
C LEU A 7 6.30 12.42 13.18
N LEU A 8 6.61 11.35 12.46
CA LEU A 8 6.60 11.33 11.00
C LEU A 8 5.17 11.49 10.46
N VAL A 9 4.21 10.75 11.01
CA VAL A 9 2.79 10.84 10.65
C VAL A 9 2.22 12.23 10.97
N GLU A 10 2.52 12.76 12.14
CA GLU A 10 2.03 14.07 12.59
C GLU A 10 2.63 15.21 11.75
N SER A 11 3.94 15.19 11.52
CA SER A 11 4.61 16.21 10.70
C SER A 11 4.19 16.17 9.24
N ALA A 12 4.04 14.96 8.66
CA ALA A 12 3.56 14.79 7.29
C ALA A 12 2.12 15.29 7.12
N SER A 13 1.26 15.00 8.09
CA SER A 13 -0.13 15.48 8.11
C SER A 13 -0.18 17.01 8.22
N TYR A 14 0.62 17.59 9.12
CA TYR A 14 0.69 19.05 9.31
C TYR A 14 1.14 19.78 8.05
N LEU A 15 2.21 19.31 7.40
CA LEU A 15 2.71 19.88 6.15
C LEU A 15 1.66 19.80 5.05
N ALA A 16 1.01 18.65 4.88
CA ALA A 16 0.06 18.47 3.80
C ALA A 16 -1.22 19.30 3.96
N VAL A 17 -1.71 19.48 5.20
CA VAL A 17 -2.79 20.42 5.49
C VAL A 17 -2.36 21.85 5.16
N ALA A 18 -1.12 22.23 5.45
CA ALA A 18 -0.58 23.54 5.07
C ALA A 18 -0.50 23.75 3.54
N PHE A 19 -0.36 22.68 2.76
CA PHE A 19 -0.42 22.68 1.28
C PHE A 19 -1.84 22.52 0.72
N GLY A 20 -2.88 22.45 1.56
CA GLY A 20 -4.27 22.31 1.13
C GLY A 20 -4.64 20.91 0.63
N ILE A 21 -3.84 19.90 0.94
CA ILE A 21 -4.10 18.50 0.57
C ILE A 21 -4.96 17.84 1.66
N PRO A 22 -6.07 17.16 1.30
CA PRO A 22 -6.91 16.46 2.28
C PRO A 22 -6.11 15.43 3.10
N PRO A 23 -6.28 15.35 4.44
CA PRO A 23 -5.53 14.42 5.29
C PRO A 23 -5.60 12.96 4.85
N VAL A 24 -6.73 12.54 4.26
CA VAL A 24 -6.89 11.15 3.81
C VAL A 24 -6.02 10.82 2.61
N VAL A 25 -5.84 11.77 1.68
CA VAL A 25 -4.91 11.62 0.56
C VAL A 25 -3.48 11.43 1.08
N VAL A 26 -3.11 12.14 2.15
CA VAL A 26 -1.77 12.05 2.78
C VAL A 26 -1.57 10.68 3.43
N GLY A 27 -2.60 10.19 4.11
CA GLY A 27 -2.65 8.85 4.67
C GLY A 27 -2.47 7.77 3.62
N GLU A 28 -3.25 7.84 2.54
CA GLU A 28 -3.26 6.86 1.44
C GLU A 28 -1.98 6.88 0.60
N THR A 29 -1.25 8.00 0.57
CA THR A 29 -0.08 8.17 -0.30
C THR A 29 1.22 8.27 0.48
N ILE A 30 1.51 9.41 1.11
CA ILE A 30 2.80 9.70 1.72
C ILE A 30 3.06 8.77 2.90
N ILE A 31 2.08 8.61 3.78
CA ILE A 31 2.23 7.77 4.97
C ILE A 31 2.31 6.29 4.56
N ALA A 32 1.36 5.83 3.74
CA ALA A 32 1.36 4.46 3.24
C ALA A 32 2.67 4.10 2.52
N PHE A 33 3.13 4.95 1.60
CA PHE A 33 4.39 4.75 0.88
C PHE A 33 5.59 4.76 1.83
N GLY A 34 5.63 5.71 2.77
CA GLY A 34 6.68 5.82 3.77
C GLY A 34 6.80 4.59 4.66
N THR A 35 5.65 3.98 5.04
CA THR A 35 5.64 2.75 5.83
C THR A 35 6.08 1.51 5.06
N SER A 36 5.95 1.50 3.73
CA SER A 36 6.34 0.38 2.85
C SER A 36 7.75 0.51 2.26
N LEU A 37 8.44 1.63 2.49
CA LEU A 37 9.82 1.83 2.03
C LEU A 37 10.81 0.79 2.59
N PRO A 38 10.79 0.45 3.90
CA PRO A 38 11.66 -0.58 4.44
C PRO A 38 11.48 -1.93 3.72
N GLU A 39 10.25 -2.33 3.47
CA GLU A 39 9.87 -3.56 2.79
C GLU A 39 10.30 -3.55 1.33
N LEU A 40 10.18 -2.41 0.65
CA LEU A 40 10.69 -2.23 -0.70
C LEU A 40 12.21 -2.43 -0.73
N VAL A 41 12.94 -1.82 0.21
CA VAL A 41 14.39 -1.94 0.32
C VAL A 41 14.81 -3.39 0.61
N THR A 42 14.12 -4.08 1.52
CA THR A 42 14.44 -5.49 1.83
C THR A 42 14.12 -6.42 0.66
N SER A 43 12.99 -6.24 -0.01
CA SER A 43 12.63 -7.03 -1.19
C SER A 43 13.60 -6.82 -2.35
N VAL A 44 14.00 -5.57 -2.64
CA VAL A 44 15.00 -5.27 -3.68
C VAL A 44 16.35 -5.92 -3.35
N ASN A 45 16.81 -5.81 -2.10
CA ASN A 45 18.05 -6.46 -1.67
C ASN A 45 17.99 -7.99 -1.80
N SER A 46 16.86 -8.62 -1.47
CA SER A 46 16.66 -10.07 -1.61
C SER A 46 16.71 -10.51 -3.07
N VAL A 47 16.06 -9.78 -3.98
CA VAL A 47 16.11 -10.06 -5.43
C VAL A 47 17.54 -9.89 -5.97
N GLN A 48 18.27 -8.85 -5.56
CA GLN A 48 19.66 -8.64 -5.97
C GLN A 48 20.60 -9.77 -5.53
N ARG A 49 20.26 -10.44 -4.41
CA ARG A 49 21.00 -11.60 -3.90
C ARG A 49 20.53 -12.94 -4.52
N GLY A 50 19.59 -12.91 -5.46
CA GLY A 50 19.05 -14.11 -6.11
C GLY A 50 17.97 -14.83 -5.31
N HIS A 51 17.47 -14.24 -4.23
CA HIS A 51 16.44 -14.81 -3.35
C HIS A 51 15.05 -14.24 -3.68
N LEU A 52 14.52 -14.61 -4.85
CA LEU A 52 13.21 -14.11 -5.32
C LEU A 52 12.06 -14.59 -4.42
N ASP A 53 12.11 -15.84 -3.94
CA ASP A 53 11.10 -16.40 -3.03
C ASP A 53 11.01 -15.62 -1.72
N LEU A 54 12.15 -15.14 -1.22
CA LEU A 54 12.23 -14.36 0.02
C LEU A 54 11.66 -12.95 -0.18
N ALA A 55 11.90 -12.35 -1.35
CA ALA A 55 11.31 -11.07 -1.71
C ALA A 55 9.78 -11.16 -1.86
N LEU A 56 9.27 -12.23 -2.47
CA LEU A 56 7.82 -12.49 -2.58
C LEU A 56 7.19 -12.78 -1.22
N GLY A 57 7.84 -13.61 -0.39
CA GLY A 57 7.40 -13.90 0.97
C GLY A 57 7.30 -12.65 1.83
N ASN A 58 8.26 -11.72 1.70
CA ASN A 58 8.21 -10.42 2.38
C ASN A 58 7.01 -9.57 1.92
N ILE A 59 6.78 -9.43 0.61
CA ILE A 59 5.67 -8.62 0.08
C ILE A 59 4.32 -9.20 0.50
N ILE A 60 4.10 -10.50 0.28
CA ILE A 60 2.83 -11.17 0.58
C ILE A 60 2.59 -11.19 2.09
N GLY A 61 3.62 -11.52 2.87
CA GLY A 61 3.56 -11.53 4.33
C GLY A 61 3.18 -10.16 4.90
N SER A 62 3.86 -9.08 4.47
CA SER A 62 3.57 -7.73 4.94
C SER A 62 2.15 -7.27 4.58
N CYS A 63 1.67 -7.54 3.37
CA CYS A 63 0.28 -7.24 2.99
C CYS A 63 -0.73 -7.98 3.89
N PHE A 64 -0.45 -9.25 4.20
CA PHE A 64 -1.31 -10.06 5.05
C PHE A 64 -1.32 -9.54 6.49
N THR A 65 -0.15 -9.24 7.07
CA THR A 65 -0.03 -8.67 8.41
C THR A 65 -0.68 -7.30 8.52
N ASN A 66 -0.51 -6.43 7.52
CA ASN A 66 -1.14 -5.10 7.51
C ASN A 66 -2.66 -5.18 7.48
N THR A 67 -3.22 -6.08 6.67
CA THR A 67 -4.68 -6.20 6.50
C THR A 67 -5.35 -6.97 7.64
N THR A 68 -4.67 -7.98 8.21
CA THR A 68 -5.26 -8.80 9.28
C THR A 68 -4.94 -8.26 10.67
N LEU A 69 -3.66 -8.06 10.97
CA LEU A 69 -3.21 -7.68 12.30
C LEU A 69 -3.34 -6.18 12.54
N ILE A 70 -2.77 -5.35 11.67
CA ILE A 70 -2.75 -3.89 11.90
C ILE A 70 -4.16 -3.30 11.75
N LEU A 71 -4.83 -3.55 10.62
CA LEU A 71 -6.19 -3.07 10.39
C LEU A 71 -7.17 -3.67 11.42
N GLY A 72 -7.05 -4.97 11.72
CA GLY A 72 -7.88 -5.63 12.73
C GLY A 72 -7.70 -5.02 14.13
N ALA A 73 -6.46 -4.83 14.57
CA ALA A 73 -6.17 -4.19 15.86
C ALA A 73 -6.65 -2.73 15.89
N THR A 74 -6.55 -2.01 14.78
CA THR A 74 -7.02 -0.62 14.65
C THR A 74 -8.55 -0.55 14.78
N LEU A 75 -9.29 -1.45 14.11
CA LEU A 75 -10.74 -1.51 14.19
C LEU A 75 -11.25 -1.86 15.59
N VAL A 76 -10.54 -2.74 16.32
CA VAL A 76 -10.86 -3.07 17.72
C VAL A 76 -10.59 -1.88 18.64
N SER A 77 -9.49 -1.15 18.41
CA SER A 77 -9.07 -0.06 19.30
C SER A 77 -9.84 1.23 19.07
N SER A 78 -10.19 1.55 17.82
CA SER A 78 -10.84 2.80 17.44
C SER A 78 -11.74 2.58 16.23
N PRO A 79 -13.03 2.26 16.41
CA PRO A 79 -13.99 2.18 15.31
C PRO A 79 -14.19 3.56 14.69
N PHE A 80 -14.17 3.63 13.36
CA PHE A 80 -14.32 4.87 12.61
C PHE A 80 -15.30 4.70 11.44
N THR A 81 -15.90 5.81 10.99
CA THR A 81 -16.82 5.81 9.85
C THR A 81 -16.03 5.83 8.54
N LEU A 82 -16.31 4.85 7.68
CA LEU A 82 -15.69 4.71 6.37
C LEU A 82 -16.57 5.33 5.28
N ASN A 83 -15.94 6.04 4.33
CA ASN A 83 -16.60 6.34 3.06
C ASN A 83 -16.69 5.04 2.26
N MET A 84 -17.91 4.48 2.13
CA MET A 84 -18.13 3.20 1.46
C MET A 84 -17.71 3.20 -0.01
N MET A 85 -17.76 4.34 -0.70
CA MET A 85 -17.34 4.44 -2.10
C MET A 85 -15.81 4.30 -2.23
N ALA A 86 -15.06 5.06 -1.41
CA ALA A 86 -13.60 4.97 -1.36
C ALA A 86 -13.14 3.58 -0.92
N PHE A 87 -13.79 3.02 0.11
CA PHE A 87 -13.49 1.68 0.60
C PHE A 87 -13.73 0.60 -0.45
N THR A 88 -14.87 0.66 -1.17
CA THR A 88 -15.19 -0.32 -2.22
C THR A 88 -14.17 -0.26 -3.36
N ASN A 89 -13.78 0.93 -3.80
CA ASN A 89 -12.72 1.10 -4.80
C ASN A 89 -11.40 0.47 -4.33
N LEU A 90 -10.96 0.76 -3.11
CA LEU A 90 -9.73 0.21 -2.54
C LEU A 90 -9.76 -1.33 -2.52
N VAL A 91 -10.87 -1.93 -2.05
CA VAL A 91 -11.03 -3.38 -1.99
C VAL A 91 -11.02 -4.01 -3.40
N ILE A 92 -11.73 -3.42 -4.37
CA ILE A 92 -11.77 -3.93 -5.75
C ILE A 92 -10.36 -3.93 -6.37
N PHE A 93 -9.64 -2.81 -6.30
CA PHE A 93 -8.28 -2.74 -6.82
C PHE A 93 -7.33 -3.70 -6.10
N SER A 94 -7.45 -3.84 -4.78
CA SER A 94 -6.67 -4.80 -3.99
C SER A 94 -6.90 -6.24 -4.45
N ILE A 95 -8.15 -6.64 -4.69
CA ILE A 95 -8.49 -7.98 -5.19
C ILE A 95 -7.92 -8.20 -6.60
N ILE A 96 -8.07 -7.23 -7.50
CA ILE A 96 -7.56 -7.31 -8.88
C ILE A 96 -6.04 -7.49 -8.88
N ILE A 97 -5.31 -6.68 -8.11
CA ILE A 97 -3.85 -6.75 -8.02
C ILE A 97 -3.40 -8.10 -7.44
N ASN A 98 -4.04 -8.58 -6.37
CA ASN A 98 -3.72 -9.89 -5.80
C ASN A 98 -4.00 -11.04 -6.76
N LEU A 99 -5.10 -10.99 -7.52
CA LEU A 99 -5.43 -12.02 -8.50
C LEU A 99 -4.45 -12.03 -9.68
N MET A 100 -4.05 -10.85 -10.18
CA MET A 100 -3.02 -10.75 -11.22
C MET A 100 -1.66 -11.23 -10.70
N LEU A 101 -1.28 -10.85 -9.49
CA LEU A 101 -0.05 -11.32 -8.86
C LEU A 101 -0.05 -12.86 -8.77
N TRP A 102 -1.15 -13.46 -8.32
CA TRP A 102 -1.30 -14.91 -8.26
C TRP A 102 -1.17 -15.56 -9.65
N TYR A 103 -1.83 -15.01 -10.66
CA TYR A 103 -1.73 -15.49 -12.05
C TYR A 103 -0.29 -15.45 -12.58
N PHE A 104 0.45 -14.38 -12.29
CA PHE A 104 1.85 -14.26 -12.68
C PHE A 104 2.78 -15.23 -11.94
N LEU A 105 2.53 -15.47 -10.64
CA LEU A 105 3.26 -16.50 -9.89
C LEU A 105 2.99 -17.91 -10.44
N SER A 106 1.74 -18.22 -10.80
CA SER A 106 1.38 -19.52 -11.39
C SER A 106 1.98 -19.75 -12.77
N SER A 107 2.41 -18.70 -13.47
CA SER A 107 3.12 -18.80 -14.76
C SER A 107 4.64 -18.99 -14.59
N GLU A 108 5.12 -19.21 -13.35
CA GLU A 108 6.52 -19.49 -12.93
C GLU A 108 7.58 -18.46 -13.31
N LYS A 109 7.21 -17.35 -13.97
CA LYS A 109 8.14 -16.29 -14.37
C LYS A 109 7.50 -14.91 -14.17
N ILE A 110 7.97 -14.19 -13.15
CA ILE A 110 7.76 -12.75 -13.05
C ILE A 110 8.89 -12.09 -13.83
N SER A 111 8.58 -11.52 -15.00
CA SER A 111 9.52 -10.69 -15.74
C SER A 111 9.28 -9.20 -15.43
N TRP A 112 10.12 -8.34 -16.00
CA TRP A 112 9.97 -6.90 -15.87
C TRP A 112 8.64 -6.39 -16.48
N ARG A 113 8.05 -7.12 -17.43
CA ARG A 113 6.80 -6.73 -18.10
C ARG A 113 5.61 -6.80 -17.16
N GLU A 114 5.50 -7.87 -16.38
CA GLU A 114 4.46 -8.03 -15.36
C GLU A 114 4.60 -6.96 -14.28
N GLY A 115 5.83 -6.62 -13.90
CA GLY A 115 6.11 -5.51 -12.99
C GLY A 115 5.61 -4.15 -13.52
N VAL A 116 5.83 -3.87 -14.81
CA VAL A 116 5.31 -2.64 -15.45
C VAL A 116 3.77 -2.61 -15.47
N VAL A 117 3.12 -3.75 -15.73
CA VAL A 117 1.66 -3.86 -15.70
C VAL A 117 1.11 -3.57 -14.29
N LEU A 118 1.73 -4.14 -13.25
CA LEU A 118 1.34 -3.90 -11.85
C LEU A 118 1.55 -2.43 -11.45
N LEU A 119 2.65 -1.81 -11.89
CA LEU A 119 2.94 -0.39 -11.63
C LEU A 119 1.93 0.52 -12.35
N PHE A 120 1.54 0.18 -13.58
CA PHE A 120 0.51 0.91 -14.31
C PHE A 120 -0.86 0.82 -13.60
N LEU A 121 -1.24 -0.36 -13.11
CA LEU A 121 -2.43 -0.54 -12.28
C LEU A 121 -2.39 0.29 -11.00
N TYR A 122 -1.23 0.37 -10.35
CA TYR A 122 -1.04 1.22 -9.16
C TYR A 122 -1.25 2.71 -9.49
N VAL A 123 -0.76 3.19 -10.63
CA VAL A 123 -0.99 4.57 -11.07
C VAL A 123 -2.48 4.84 -11.37
N ILE A 124 -3.17 3.90 -12.01
CA ILE A 124 -4.63 4.01 -12.23
C ILE A 124 -5.37 4.06 -10.91
N PHE A 125 -5.01 3.19 -9.95
CA PHE A 125 -5.59 3.19 -8.61
C PHE A 125 -5.41 4.54 -7.92
N MET A 126 -4.21 5.10 -7.97
CA MET A 126 -3.92 6.43 -7.42
C MET A 126 -4.84 7.48 -8.06
N ILE A 127 -4.86 7.60 -9.39
CA ILE A 127 -5.70 8.61 -10.06
C ILE A 127 -7.19 8.45 -9.73
N SER A 128 -7.69 7.21 -9.67
CA SER A 128 -9.07 6.90 -9.32
C SER A 128 -9.40 7.27 -7.87
N SER A 129 -8.51 6.94 -6.92
CA SER A 129 -8.70 7.26 -5.49
C SER A 129 -8.76 8.77 -5.27
N PHE A 130 -7.86 9.53 -5.91
CA PHE A 130 -7.85 10.99 -5.85
C PHE A 130 -9.12 11.62 -6.46
N SER A 131 -9.68 11.02 -7.52
CA SER A 131 -10.92 11.52 -8.15
C SER A 131 -12.15 11.27 -7.28
N GLY A 132 -12.18 10.20 -6.48
CA GLY A 132 -13.26 9.93 -5.53
C GLY A 132 -13.33 10.92 -4.35
N TYR A 133 -12.24 11.65 -4.09
CA TYR A 133 -12.14 12.66 -3.02
C TYR A 133 -12.60 14.06 -3.41
N LYS A 134 -12.77 14.33 -4.71
CA LYS A 134 -13.22 15.63 -5.25
C LYS A 134 -14.74 15.72 -5.44
N ALA A 135 -15.49 14.68 -5.09
CA ALA A 135 -16.95 14.63 -5.20
C ALA A 135 -17.63 14.89 -3.85
#